data_AF-A0A1E2UPV8-F1
#
_entry.id   AF-A0A1E2UPV8-F1
#
_cell.length_a   1.000
_cell.length_b   1.000
_cell.length_c   1.000
_cell.angle_alpha   90.00
_cell.angle_beta   90.00
_cell.angle_gamma   90.00
#
_symmetry.space_group_name_H-M   'P 1'
#
loop_
_entity.id
_entity.type
_entity.pdbx_description
1 polymer ?
#
loop_
_entity_poly.entity_id
_entity_poly.type
_entity_poly.pdbx_seq_one_letter_code
_entity_poly.pdbx_strand_id
1 'polypeptide(L)'
;MTGKKTAMVREFVNGDVTPKNDGFAPTAGMLNSPDNLAQDALGNIYIIEDAPNSSTTGGDIWFARDKNNDGVAESIDHFMSIRVNGSEATGMIFNPAKPTEFVVAVQHPESTNLDTTLDGLGDAVWQFNLDDDEYRKFVSKLEKASRKDKRDDDD
;
A
#
# COMPACT_ATOMS: atom_id res chain seq x y z
N MET A 1 16.84 -29.21 -21.31
CA MET A 1 17.07 -29.41 -19.86
C MET A 1 15.76 -29.86 -19.23
N THR A 2 15.62 -31.14 -18.91
CA THR A 2 14.41 -31.76 -18.34
C THR A 2 14.71 -32.23 -16.91
N GLY A 3 14.87 -31.30 -15.98
CA GLY A 3 14.80 -31.60 -14.55
C GLY A 3 13.35 -31.42 -14.09
N LYS A 4 12.80 -32.37 -13.32
CA LYS A 4 11.53 -32.17 -12.62
C LYS A 4 11.68 -30.95 -11.72
N LYS A 5 11.08 -29.82 -12.12
CA LYS A 5 10.97 -28.65 -11.25
C LYS A 5 9.93 -28.99 -10.20
N THR A 6 10.36 -29.17 -8.96
CA THR A 6 9.45 -29.26 -7.81
C THR A 6 8.89 -27.87 -7.55
N ALA A 7 7.59 -27.75 -7.32
CA ALA A 7 7.02 -26.51 -6.82
C ALA A 7 7.61 -26.21 -5.43
N MET A 8 7.93 -24.95 -5.16
CA MET A 8 8.40 -24.49 -3.86
C MET A 8 7.36 -23.54 -3.26
N VAL A 9 7.10 -23.67 -1.97
CA VAL A 9 6.29 -22.74 -1.18
C VAL A 9 7.22 -22.07 -0.19
N ARG A 10 7.14 -20.74 -0.09
CA ARG A 10 7.89 -19.91 0.86
C ARG A 10 6.94 -18.93 1.52
N GLU A 11 7.27 -18.54 2.75
CA GLU A 11 6.66 -17.37 3.37
C GLU A 11 7.23 -16.13 2.65
N PHE A 12 6.38 -15.43 1.90
CA PHE A 12 6.81 -14.28 1.11
C PHE A 12 7.11 -13.07 2.01
N VAL A 13 6.23 -12.82 2.99
CA VAL A 13 6.31 -11.72 3.95
C VAL A 13 5.85 -12.23 5.31
N ASN A 14 6.50 -11.75 6.37
CA ASN A 14 6.11 -11.96 7.75
C ASN A 14 6.03 -10.62 8.48
N GLY A 15 4.87 -10.33 9.08
CA GLY A 15 4.59 -9.03 9.71
C GLY A 15 5.54 -8.66 10.85
N ASP A 16 6.12 -9.64 11.54
CA ASP A 16 6.99 -9.41 12.69
C ASP A 16 8.46 -9.25 12.31
N VAL A 17 8.91 -9.93 11.25
CA VAL A 17 10.35 -10.02 10.92
C VAL A 17 10.73 -9.36 9.60
N THR A 18 9.81 -9.20 8.65
CA THR A 18 10.13 -8.52 7.39
C THR A 18 10.39 -7.03 7.67
N PRO A 19 11.57 -6.50 7.28
CA PRO A 19 11.91 -5.08 7.43
C PRO A 19 10.85 -4.17 6.80
N LYS A 20 10.68 -2.98 7.39
CA LYS A 20 9.68 -2.00 6.94
C LYS A 20 10.32 -0.70 6.49
N ASN A 21 9.79 -0.14 5.40
CA ASN A 21 10.20 1.17 4.87
C ASN A 21 11.71 1.23 4.56
N ASP A 22 12.19 0.32 3.70
CA ASP A 22 13.63 0.17 3.42
C ASP A 22 14.25 1.47 2.89
N GLY A 23 15.29 1.96 3.58
CA GLY A 23 15.96 3.22 3.27
C GLY A 23 15.21 4.48 3.71
N PHE A 24 14.09 4.37 4.43
CA PHE A 24 13.30 5.48 4.93
C PHE A 24 13.06 5.39 6.44
N ALA A 25 12.58 6.49 7.04
CA ALA A 25 12.19 6.47 8.44
C ALA A 25 11.00 5.53 8.67
N PRO A 26 10.97 4.79 9.79
CA PRO A 26 9.87 3.88 10.07
C PRO A 26 8.55 4.63 10.27
N THR A 27 7.47 4.09 9.72
CA THR A 27 6.09 4.49 10.04
C THR A 27 5.60 3.79 11.30
N ALA A 28 4.50 4.28 11.89
CA ALA A 28 3.81 3.57 12.97
C ALA A 28 2.96 2.36 12.48
N GLY A 29 2.81 2.19 11.16
CA GLY A 29 2.08 1.07 10.58
C GLY A 29 2.74 -0.29 10.90
N MET A 30 1.91 -1.30 11.12
CA MET A 30 2.33 -2.68 11.35
C MET A 30 1.48 -3.59 10.49
N LEU A 31 2.11 -4.54 9.78
CA LEU A 31 1.36 -5.51 8.99
C LEU A 31 0.50 -6.38 9.92
N ASN A 32 -0.81 -6.29 9.81
CA ASN A 32 -1.77 -7.04 10.61
C ASN A 32 -2.99 -7.42 9.78
N SER A 33 -3.36 -8.71 9.80
CA SER A 33 -4.51 -9.24 9.05
C SER A 33 -4.43 -9.01 7.53
N PRO A 34 -3.33 -9.43 6.85
CA PRO A 34 -3.29 -9.42 5.39
C PRO A 34 -4.39 -10.32 4.82
N ASP A 35 -5.11 -9.84 3.82
CA ASP A 35 -6.23 -10.56 3.20
C ASP A 35 -6.03 -10.72 1.69
N ASN A 36 -5.87 -9.59 0.98
CA ASN A 36 -5.80 -9.58 -0.48
C ASN A 36 -4.42 -9.22 -1.02
N LEU A 37 -4.18 -9.60 -2.27
CA LEU A 37 -2.99 -9.21 -3.03
C LEU A 37 -3.38 -8.47 -4.31
N ALA A 38 -2.56 -7.50 -4.70
CA ALA A 38 -2.64 -6.86 -6.01
C ALA A 38 -1.26 -6.82 -6.66
N GLN A 39 -1.24 -6.73 -7.98
CA GLN A 39 0.00 -6.61 -8.75
C GLN A 39 -0.10 -5.47 -9.76
N ASP A 40 0.96 -4.66 -9.84
CA ASP A 40 1.06 -3.63 -10.88
C ASP A 40 1.61 -4.19 -12.20
N ALA A 41 1.71 -3.31 -13.20
CA ALA A 41 2.21 -3.67 -14.54
C ALA A 41 3.71 -4.06 -14.56
N LEU A 42 4.46 -3.76 -13.50
CA LEU A 42 5.88 -4.10 -13.36
C LEU A 42 6.10 -5.41 -12.60
N GLY A 43 5.04 -6.00 -12.05
CA GLY A 43 5.13 -7.22 -11.26
C GLY A 43 5.31 -6.98 -9.76
N ASN A 44 5.22 -5.74 -9.29
CA ASN A 44 5.32 -5.47 -7.87
C ASN A 44 4.07 -5.97 -7.14
N ILE A 45 4.26 -6.55 -5.96
CA ILE A 45 3.18 -7.11 -5.15
C ILE A 45 2.77 -6.12 -4.06
N TYR A 46 1.47 -5.91 -3.95
CA TYR A 46 0.83 -5.13 -2.89
C TYR A 46 0.04 -6.07 -1.99
N ILE A 47 0.13 -5.87 -0.68
CA ILE A 47 -0.57 -6.63 0.35
C ILE A 47 -1.60 -5.70 0.98
N ILE A 48 -2.87 -6.10 0.95
CA ILE A 48 -3.99 -5.30 1.42
C ILE A 48 -4.53 -5.93 2.70
N GLU A 49 -4.61 -5.12 3.76
CA GLU A 49 -5.13 -5.55 5.05
C GLU A 49 -6.65 -5.48 5.15
N ASP A 50 -7.21 -6.52 5.77
CA ASP A 50 -8.53 -6.54 6.35
C ASP A 50 -8.39 -6.20 7.85
N ALA A 51 -8.04 -4.95 8.13
CA ALA A 51 -7.76 -4.51 9.50
C ALA A 51 -9.04 -4.48 10.34
N PRO A 52 -9.05 -5.08 11.55
CA PRO A 52 -10.28 -5.36 12.28
C PRO A 52 -11.27 -4.19 12.34
N ASN A 53 -12.55 -4.49 12.17
CA ASN A 53 -13.69 -3.59 12.35
C ASN A 53 -13.64 -2.61 13.55
N SER A 54 -12.85 -2.89 14.60
CA SER A 54 -12.64 -1.99 15.74
C SER A 54 -11.53 -0.94 15.52
N SER A 55 -10.86 -0.94 14.37
CA SER A 55 -9.79 -0.02 14.01
C SER A 55 -10.34 1.38 13.73
N THR A 56 -9.78 2.38 14.43
CA THR A 56 -10.11 3.79 14.17
C THR A 56 -9.36 4.40 12.99
N THR A 57 -8.46 3.62 12.39
CA THR A 57 -7.58 4.01 11.29
C THR A 57 -7.92 3.28 9.99
N GLY A 58 -8.65 2.16 10.04
CA GLY A 58 -8.80 1.26 8.89
C GLY A 58 -7.51 0.51 8.57
N GLY A 59 -7.51 -0.25 7.47
CA GLY A 59 -6.38 -1.08 7.04
C GLY A 59 -5.31 -0.35 6.23
N ASP A 60 -4.08 -0.83 6.37
CA ASP A 60 -2.94 -0.38 5.58
C ASP A 60 -2.79 -1.26 4.33
N ILE A 61 -2.17 -0.67 3.30
CA ILE A 61 -1.72 -1.33 2.09
C ILE A 61 -0.20 -1.25 2.07
N TRP A 62 0.43 -2.38 1.85
CA TRP A 62 1.87 -2.56 1.87
C TRP A 62 2.41 -2.87 0.49
N PHE A 63 3.57 -2.34 0.16
CA PHE A 63 4.33 -2.63 -1.07
C PHE A 63 5.48 -3.58 -0.75
N ALA A 64 5.49 -4.78 -1.31
CA ALA A 64 6.56 -5.76 -1.07
C ALA A 64 7.72 -5.58 -2.06
N ARG A 65 8.95 -5.58 -1.53
CA ARG A 65 10.18 -5.60 -2.34
C ARG A 65 10.86 -6.95 -2.24
N ASP A 66 10.77 -7.72 -3.32
CA ASP A 66 11.60 -8.91 -3.57
C ASP A 66 12.62 -8.56 -4.66
N LYS A 67 13.73 -7.96 -4.22
CA LYS A 67 14.79 -7.43 -5.10
C LYS A 67 15.52 -8.54 -5.85
N ASN A 68 15.59 -9.74 -5.27
CA ASN A 68 16.35 -10.86 -5.83
C ASN A 68 15.44 -11.89 -6.56
N ASN A 69 14.12 -11.75 -6.46
CA ASN A 69 13.09 -12.62 -7.04
C ASN A 69 13.19 -14.08 -6.55
N ASP A 70 13.55 -14.31 -5.29
CA ASP A 70 13.63 -15.64 -4.68
C ASP A 70 12.32 -16.10 -4.01
N GLY A 71 11.31 -15.23 -3.99
CA GLY A 71 10.02 -15.49 -3.35
C GLY A 71 10.01 -15.23 -1.84
N VAL A 72 10.95 -14.43 -1.34
CA VAL A 72 10.96 -13.85 0.02
C VAL A 72 11.27 -12.36 -0.11
N ALA A 73 10.36 -11.50 0.34
CA ALA A 73 10.58 -10.06 0.27
C ALA A 73 11.66 -9.61 1.27
N GLU A 74 12.60 -8.78 0.81
CA GLU A 74 13.56 -8.11 1.69
C GLU A 74 12.94 -7.00 2.53
N SER A 75 11.80 -6.45 2.09
CA SER A 75 11.06 -5.44 2.86
C SER A 75 9.60 -5.31 2.41
N ILE A 76 8.80 -4.73 3.29
CA ILE A 76 7.48 -4.18 2.96
C ILE A 76 7.43 -2.70 3.30
N ASP A 77 7.01 -1.86 2.38
CA ASP A 77 6.90 -0.42 2.61
C ASP A 77 5.44 -0.04 2.77
N HIS A 78 5.18 0.87 3.71
CA HIS A 78 3.82 1.37 3.91
C HIS A 78 3.44 2.21 2.68
N PHE A 79 2.53 1.70 1.86
CA PHE A 79 2.12 2.33 0.62
C PHE A 79 0.96 3.31 0.84
N MET A 80 -0.07 2.90 1.56
CA MET A 80 -1.26 3.72 1.81
C MET A 80 -1.97 3.24 3.07
N SER A 81 -2.56 4.16 3.83
CA SER A 81 -3.53 3.85 4.88
C SER A 81 -4.88 4.40 4.43
N ILE A 82 -5.95 3.61 4.48
CA ILE A 82 -7.27 4.09 4.03
C ILE A 82 -7.86 5.15 4.97
N ARG A 83 -7.45 5.18 6.25
CA ARG A 83 -7.81 6.22 7.23
C ARG A 83 -9.31 6.40 7.42
N VAL A 84 -10.10 5.35 7.23
CA VAL A 84 -11.55 5.36 7.42
C VAL A 84 -11.91 4.48 8.62
N ASN A 85 -12.64 5.06 9.57
CA ASN A 85 -13.00 4.42 10.84
C ASN A 85 -13.89 3.20 10.59
N GLY A 86 -13.52 2.07 11.18
CA GLY A 86 -14.23 0.79 11.07
C GLY A 86 -14.20 0.15 9.69
N SER A 87 -13.53 0.77 8.70
CA SER A 87 -13.47 0.19 7.36
C SER A 87 -12.28 -0.74 7.19
N GLU A 88 -12.46 -1.70 6.31
CA GLU A 88 -11.41 -2.57 5.81
C GLU A 88 -11.19 -2.32 4.31
N ALA A 89 -9.97 -2.57 3.81
CA ALA A 89 -9.73 -2.52 2.38
C ALA A 89 -9.90 -3.93 1.82
N THR A 90 -10.71 -4.08 0.78
CA THR A 90 -10.89 -5.37 0.09
C THR A 90 -10.81 -5.17 -1.41
N GLY A 91 -10.05 -6.02 -2.10
CA GLY A 91 -9.84 -5.92 -3.54
C GLY A 91 -9.12 -4.63 -3.98
N MET A 92 -7.93 -4.80 -4.55
CA MET A 92 -7.21 -3.72 -5.22
C MET A 92 -6.79 -4.19 -6.61
N ILE A 93 -6.97 -3.35 -7.62
CA ILE A 93 -6.67 -3.69 -9.01
C ILE A 93 -6.01 -2.50 -9.70
N PHE A 94 -4.88 -2.73 -10.35
CA PHE A 94 -4.25 -1.74 -11.24
C PHE A 94 -4.94 -1.75 -12.61
N ASN A 95 -5.12 -0.56 -13.19
CA ASN A 95 -5.67 -0.42 -14.52
C ASN A 95 -4.63 -0.89 -15.58
N PRO A 96 -4.90 -1.96 -16.34
CA PRO A 96 -3.95 -2.48 -17.31
C PRO A 96 -3.71 -1.53 -18.51
N ALA A 97 -4.65 -0.62 -18.79
CA ALA A 97 -4.52 0.37 -19.87
C ALA A 97 -3.85 1.67 -19.40
N LYS A 98 -3.83 1.93 -18.09
CA LYS A 98 -3.20 3.10 -17.46
C LYS A 98 -2.43 2.66 -16.21
N PRO A 99 -1.17 2.22 -16.34
CA PRO A 99 -0.42 1.58 -15.26
C PRO A 99 -0.25 2.42 -13.98
N THR A 100 -0.48 3.73 -14.03
CA THR A 100 -0.42 4.64 -12.89
C THR A 100 -1.76 4.78 -12.16
N GLU A 101 -2.82 4.17 -12.67
CA GLU A 101 -4.15 4.19 -12.08
C GLU A 101 -4.45 2.87 -11.38
N PHE A 102 -4.99 2.94 -10.18
CA PHE A 102 -5.49 1.77 -9.46
C PHE A 102 -6.79 2.10 -8.74
N VAL A 103 -7.57 1.06 -8.45
CA VAL A 103 -8.76 1.14 -7.62
C VAL A 103 -8.60 0.25 -6.39
N VAL A 104 -9.20 0.66 -5.28
CA VAL A 104 -9.33 -0.13 -4.06
C VAL A 104 -10.77 -0.03 -3.57
N ALA A 105 -11.37 -1.14 -3.12
CA ALA A 105 -12.65 -1.08 -2.44
C ALA A 105 -12.45 -0.84 -0.93
N VAL A 106 -13.23 0.08 -0.39
CA VAL A 106 -13.34 0.37 1.04
C VAL A 106 -14.66 -0.20 1.50
N GLN A 107 -14.62 -1.19 2.38
CA GLN A 107 -15.80 -1.92 2.84
C GLN A 107 -16.19 -1.53 4.27
N HIS A 108 -17.50 -1.58 4.52
CA HIS A 108 -18.23 -1.41 5.77
C HIS A 108 -17.66 -0.34 6.73
N PRO A 109 -17.43 0.91 6.25
CA PRO A 109 -17.06 1.98 7.17
C PRO A 109 -18.12 2.13 8.27
N GLU A 110 -17.71 2.56 9.47
CA GLU A 110 -18.62 2.77 10.61
C GLU A 110 -19.80 3.69 10.24
N SER A 111 -19.57 4.61 9.29
CA SER A 111 -20.60 5.50 8.74
C SER A 111 -21.71 4.79 7.98
N THR A 112 -21.61 3.49 7.70
CA THR A 112 -22.72 2.68 7.18
C THR A 112 -23.88 2.58 8.18
N ASN A 113 -23.60 2.74 9.48
CA ASN A 113 -24.61 2.73 10.52
C ASN A 113 -25.34 4.09 10.60
N LEU A 114 -26.51 4.15 9.97
CA LEU A 114 -27.33 5.37 9.93
C LEU A 114 -28.06 5.68 11.25
N ASP A 115 -28.10 4.75 12.21
CA ASP A 115 -28.64 5.03 13.54
C ASP A 115 -27.69 5.93 14.35
N THR A 116 -26.39 5.86 14.07
CA THR A 116 -25.35 6.63 14.77
C THR A 116 -24.72 7.72 13.90
N THR A 117 -24.80 7.60 12.58
CA THR A 117 -24.20 8.53 11.61
C THR A 117 -25.25 9.01 10.60
N LEU A 118 -25.89 10.14 10.89
CA LEU A 118 -26.80 10.80 9.93
C LEU A 118 -26.02 11.17 8.66
N ASP A 119 -26.58 10.87 7.49
CA ASP A 119 -25.95 11.05 6.17
C ASP A 119 -24.62 10.30 5.98
N GLY A 120 -24.40 9.24 6.74
CA GLY A 120 -23.23 8.37 6.59
C GLY A 120 -23.15 7.70 5.22
N LEU A 121 -21.93 7.46 4.75
CA LEU A 121 -21.65 6.75 3.50
C LEU A 121 -21.29 5.29 3.80
N GLY A 122 -21.73 4.39 2.93
CA GLY A 122 -21.35 2.97 2.98
C GLY A 122 -20.11 2.67 2.15
N ASP A 123 -20.02 1.43 1.69
CA ASP A 123 -18.93 0.95 0.84
C ASP A 123 -18.67 1.85 -0.36
N ALA A 124 -17.40 1.96 -0.74
CA ALA A 124 -16.96 2.77 -1.86
C ALA A 124 -15.84 2.09 -2.66
N VAL A 125 -15.69 2.49 -3.91
CA VAL A 125 -14.50 2.20 -4.71
C VAL A 125 -13.75 3.51 -4.91
N TRP A 126 -12.51 3.56 -4.45
CA TRP A 126 -11.65 4.72 -4.60
C TRP A 126 -10.68 4.48 -5.75
N GLN A 127 -10.61 5.46 -6.65
CA GLN A 127 -9.67 5.45 -7.77
C GLN A 127 -8.56 6.46 -7.52
N PHE A 128 -7.33 6.03 -7.73
CA PHE A 128 -6.13 6.84 -7.61
C PHE A 128 -5.39 6.86 -8.94
N ASN A 129 -4.80 8.00 -9.29
CA ASN A 129 -3.89 8.12 -10.41
C ASN A 129 -2.57 8.76 -9.94
N LEU A 130 -1.49 7.98 -9.96
CA LEU A 130 -0.16 8.42 -9.55
C LEU A 130 0.48 9.43 -10.53
N ASP A 131 -0.09 9.56 -11.73
CA ASP A 131 0.36 10.52 -12.75
C ASP A 131 -0.30 11.90 -12.66
N ASP A 132 -1.05 12.18 -11.59
CA ASP A 132 -1.72 13.46 -11.41
C ASP A 132 -0.75 14.66 -11.48
N ASP A 133 -1.14 15.70 -12.23
CA ASP A 133 -0.35 16.92 -12.43
C ASP A 133 -0.03 17.64 -11.11
N GLU A 134 -0.93 17.60 -10.14
CA GLU A 134 -0.71 18.18 -8.81
C GLU A 134 0.36 17.39 -8.05
N TYR A 135 0.30 16.05 -8.11
CA TYR A 135 1.32 15.18 -7.53
C TYR A 135 2.70 15.43 -8.15
N ARG A 136 2.78 15.52 -9.48
CA ARG A 136 4.02 15.85 -10.20
C ARG A 136 4.60 17.21 -9.78
N LYS A 137 3.74 18.22 -9.60
CA LYS A 137 4.16 19.55 -9.10
C LYS A 137 4.68 19.48 -7.66
N PHE A 138 4.03 18.70 -6.80
CA PHE A 138 4.47 18.49 -5.42
C PHE A 138 5.84 17.82 -5.36
N VAL A 139 6.04 16.69 -6.07
CA VAL A 139 7.34 16.00 -6.15
C VAL A 139 8.43 16.92 -6.67
N SER A 140 8.15 17.69 -7.73
CA SER A 140 9.12 18.68 -8.24
C SER A 140 9.52 19.72 -7.20
N LYS A 141 8.60 20.16 -6.34
CA LYS A 141 8.93 21.08 -5.24
C LYS A 141 9.77 20.40 -4.16
N LEU A 142 9.45 19.16 -3.78
CA LEU A 142 10.23 18.38 -2.82
C LEU A 142 11.67 18.18 -3.28
N GLU A 143 11.88 17.78 -4.53
CA GLU A 143 13.23 17.61 -5.08
C GLU A 143 14.04 18.91 -5.08
N LYS A 144 13.38 20.04 -5.39
CA LYS A 144 14.03 21.35 -5.35
C LYS A 144 14.43 21.75 -3.93
N ALA A 145 13.60 21.45 -2.95
CA ALA A 145 13.90 21.70 -1.53
C ALA A 145 15.09 20.85 -1.07
N SER A 146 15.09 19.54 -1.34
CA SER A 146 16.19 18.64 -0.97
C SER A 146 17.53 19.03 -1.60
N ARG A 147 17.54 19.53 -2.85
CA ARG A 147 18.76 20.04 -3.50
C ARG A 147 19.22 21.39 -2.95
N LYS A 148 18.35 22.15 -2.28
CA LYS A 148 18.72 23.40 -1.61
C LYS A 148 19.41 23.09 -0.29
N ASP A 149 18.82 22.22 0.52
CA ASP A 149 19.41 21.83 1.82
C ASP A 149 20.82 21.25 1.65
N LYS A 150 21.04 20.39 0.64
CA LYS A 150 22.38 19.86 0.33
C LYS A 150 23.42 20.90 -0.09
N ARG A 151 23.00 22.06 -0.62
CA ARG A 151 23.94 23.15 -0.99
C ARG A 151 24.29 24.03 0.21
N ASP A 152 23.37 24.14 1.16
CA ASP A 152 23.57 24.93 2.37
C ASP A 152 24.42 24.16 3.42
N ASP A 153 24.53 22.83 3.31
CA ASP A 153 25.40 21.98 4.15
C ASP A 153 26.87 21.88 3.67
N ASP A 154 27.16 22.33 2.44
CA ASP A 154 28.49 22.26 1.81
C ASP A 154 29.31 23.60 1.91
N ASP A 155 28.74 24.64 2.53
CA ASP A 155 29.33 25.98 2.76
C ASP A 155 29.69 26.23 4.25
#